data_AF-A0A9P0YK82-F1
#
_entry.id   AF-A0A9P0YK82-F1
#
_cell.length_a   1.000
_cell.length_b   1.000
_cell.length_c   1.000
_cell.angle_alpha   90.00
_cell.angle_beta   90.00
_cell.angle_gamma   90.00
#
_symmetry.space_group_name_H-M   'P 1'
#
loop_
_entity.id
_entity.type
_entity.pdbx_description
1 polymer ?
#
loop_
_entity_poly.entity_id
_entity_poly.type
_entity_poly.pdbx_seq_one_letter_code
_entity_poly.pdbx_strand_id
1 'polypeptide(L)'
;MASSSSTTPSTFSFSSTASTITPYNYGIEPLNGTNFSTWRESVKLSLGMMDLDHTLRKDPPDAPNAKSTVDQKRSYEQWERSNRMCLRVIKNSIFVAIRGAIPDSENAKTYLEYVEEQFKGTSKAHASTLILKMLTSKYDGVSGIREHIMKMSDMSNKLKSMDMEISDGFLVHFIMTSLPASYGPFKINYNTQKEKWTMSELIAMCVQEEECLKVEKPDVAHLTITNSKKRKGNRQGGGKGHVSKVPKIGANPSSGLYCKFCRFKGYYQRECPKFKAWLTKKGIPFNPDIGKKAKSD
;
A
#
# COMPACT_ATOMS: atom_id res chain seq x y z
N MET A 1 -35.77 13.50 -82.81
CA MET A 1 -35.40 14.06 -81.50
C MET A 1 -36.24 13.37 -80.44
N ALA A 2 -35.63 12.58 -79.56
CA ALA A 2 -36.04 12.34 -78.18
C ALA A 2 -35.13 11.24 -77.63
N SER A 3 -34.10 11.66 -76.90
CA SER A 3 -33.10 10.82 -76.26
C SER A 3 -33.72 10.04 -75.10
N SER A 4 -33.52 8.73 -75.10
CA SER A 4 -33.81 7.82 -73.99
C SER A 4 -32.91 8.15 -72.79
N SER A 5 -33.53 8.50 -71.66
CA SER A 5 -32.85 8.67 -70.37
C SER A 5 -33.47 7.71 -69.36
N SER A 6 -32.69 6.71 -68.97
CA SER A 6 -33.01 5.73 -67.93
C SER A 6 -32.80 6.34 -66.55
N THR A 7 -33.86 6.42 -65.73
CA THR A 7 -33.75 6.80 -64.32
C THR A 7 -34.06 5.59 -63.45
N THR A 8 -33.02 5.04 -62.82
CA THR A 8 -33.11 4.02 -61.77
C THR A 8 -33.69 4.61 -60.48
N PRO A 9 -34.56 3.91 -59.74
CA PRO A 9 -35.03 4.40 -58.45
C PRO A 9 -33.95 4.18 -57.38
N SER A 10 -33.53 5.26 -56.74
CA SER A 10 -32.62 5.28 -55.61
C SER A 10 -33.25 4.58 -54.40
N THR A 11 -32.70 3.45 -54.00
CA THR A 11 -33.01 2.79 -52.72
C THR A 11 -32.48 3.63 -51.56
N PHE A 12 -33.39 4.24 -50.80
CA PHE A 12 -33.06 4.86 -49.51
C PHE A 12 -32.72 3.75 -48.51
N SER A 13 -31.43 3.54 -48.27
CA SER A 13 -30.94 2.74 -47.15
C SER A 13 -31.16 3.52 -45.86
N PHE A 14 -32.20 3.18 -45.11
CA PHE A 14 -32.30 3.58 -43.70
C PHE A 14 -31.21 2.83 -42.93
N SER A 15 -30.07 3.50 -42.73
CA SER A 15 -29.08 3.08 -41.74
C SER A 15 -29.69 3.28 -40.37
N SER A 16 -30.38 2.26 -39.85
CA SER A 16 -30.69 2.17 -38.43
C SER A 16 -29.37 1.96 -37.71
N THR A 17 -28.70 3.05 -37.34
CA THR A 17 -27.69 2.98 -36.30
C THR A 17 -28.44 2.60 -35.03
N ALA A 18 -28.40 1.32 -34.70
CA ALA A 18 -28.76 0.86 -33.37
C ALA A 18 -27.86 1.62 -32.40
N SER A 19 -28.38 2.71 -31.83
CA SER A 19 -27.78 3.37 -30.68
C SER A 19 -27.67 2.29 -29.63
N THR A 20 -26.46 1.75 -29.47
CA THR A 20 -26.15 0.82 -28.40
C THR A 20 -26.41 1.62 -27.14
N ILE A 21 -27.52 1.33 -26.47
CA ILE A 21 -27.82 1.87 -25.15
C ILE A 21 -26.71 1.32 -24.28
N THR A 22 -25.61 2.07 -24.15
CA THR A 22 -24.60 1.81 -23.14
C THR A 22 -25.34 1.78 -21.82
N PRO A 23 -25.36 0.64 -21.10
CA PRO A 23 -25.96 0.61 -19.79
C PRO A 23 -25.29 1.70 -18.98
N TYR A 24 -26.06 2.44 -18.19
CA TYR A 24 -25.58 3.36 -17.15
C TYR A 24 -24.79 2.59 -16.07
N ASN A 25 -23.73 1.90 -16.48
CA ASN A 25 -22.85 1.17 -15.60
C ASN A 25 -21.79 2.20 -15.24
N TYR A 26 -21.88 2.73 -14.02
CA TYR A 26 -21.05 3.81 -13.47
C TYR A 26 -19.57 3.40 -13.28
N GLY A 27 -18.96 2.77 -14.28
CA GLY A 27 -17.64 2.16 -14.19
C GLY A 27 -17.59 0.90 -13.32
N ILE A 28 -18.74 0.31 -12.96
CA ILE A 28 -18.77 -0.92 -12.17
C ILE A 28 -18.28 -2.08 -13.06
N GLU A 29 -17.12 -2.63 -12.73
CA GLU A 29 -16.63 -3.85 -13.34
C GLU A 29 -17.63 -4.99 -13.10
N PRO A 30 -18.11 -5.69 -14.14
CA PRO A 30 -19.09 -6.75 -13.96
C PRO A 30 -18.59 -7.87 -13.02
N LEU A 31 -19.49 -8.40 -12.18
CA LEU A 31 -19.19 -9.54 -11.32
C LEU A 31 -18.85 -10.76 -12.18
N ASN A 32 -17.62 -11.28 -12.09
CA ASN A 32 -17.08 -12.32 -12.97
C ASN A 32 -16.61 -13.59 -12.24
N GLY A 33 -16.88 -13.67 -10.93
CA GLY A 33 -16.56 -14.85 -10.11
C GLY A 33 -15.47 -14.60 -9.06
N THR A 34 -14.49 -13.77 -9.40
CA THR A 34 -13.31 -13.54 -8.55
C THR A 34 -13.26 -12.16 -7.91
N ASN A 35 -14.08 -11.22 -8.40
CA ASN A 35 -14.06 -9.82 -8.00
C ASN A 35 -15.21 -9.42 -7.05
N PHE A 36 -15.83 -10.37 -6.34
CA PHE A 36 -17.03 -10.09 -5.52
C PHE A 36 -16.84 -8.96 -4.50
N SER A 37 -15.70 -8.91 -3.80
CA SER A 37 -15.42 -7.87 -2.80
C SER A 37 -15.38 -6.47 -3.44
N THR A 38 -14.56 -6.27 -4.48
CA THR A 38 -14.43 -4.98 -5.18
C THR A 38 -15.70 -4.59 -5.91
N TRP A 39 -16.41 -5.57 -6.49
CA TRP A 39 -17.72 -5.37 -7.11
C TRP A 39 -18.75 -4.87 -6.09
N ARG A 40 -18.85 -5.51 -4.92
CA ARG A 40 -19.81 -5.14 -3.87
C ARG A 40 -19.59 -3.72 -3.38
N GLU A 41 -18.32 -3.34 -3.18
CA GLU A 41 -17.96 -1.96 -2.79
C GLU A 41 -18.35 -0.95 -3.89
N SER A 42 -18.01 -1.25 -5.15
CA SER A 42 -18.32 -0.39 -6.29
C SER A 42 -19.83 -0.19 -6.49
N VAL A 43 -20.62 -1.26 -6.31
CA VAL A 43 -22.08 -1.22 -6.35
C VAL A 43 -22.63 -0.36 -5.21
N LYS A 44 -22.20 -0.61 -3.95
CA LYS A 44 -22.66 0.18 -2.80
C LYS A 44 -22.32 1.66 -2.95
N LEU A 45 -21.10 1.98 -3.39
CA LEU A 45 -20.66 3.35 -3.64
C LEU A 45 -21.52 4.01 -4.72
N SER A 46 -21.75 3.33 -5.85
CA SER A 46 -22.57 3.85 -6.94
C SER A 46 -24.01 4.11 -6.50
N LEU A 47 -24.62 3.17 -5.76
CA LEU A 47 -25.97 3.33 -5.23
C LEU A 47 -26.07 4.47 -4.22
N GLY A 48 -25.05 4.65 -3.39
CA GLY A 48 -24.95 5.77 -2.44
C GLY A 48 -24.84 7.12 -3.16
N MET A 49 -24.02 7.23 -4.21
CA MET A 49 -23.89 8.47 -5.00
C MET A 49 -25.19 8.87 -5.73
N MET A 50 -26.07 7.90 -6.00
CA MET A 50 -27.36 8.12 -6.64
C MET A 50 -28.52 8.30 -5.64
N ASP A 51 -28.26 8.31 -4.33
CA ASP A 51 -29.28 8.29 -3.27
C ASP A 51 -30.28 7.13 -3.41
N LEU A 52 -29.83 6.00 -3.95
CA LEU A 52 -30.65 4.81 -4.17
C LEU A 52 -30.48 3.75 -3.09
N ASP A 53 -29.52 3.88 -2.18
CA ASP A 53 -29.19 2.83 -1.21
C ASP A 53 -30.11 2.79 0.02
N HIS A 54 -31.16 3.61 0.05
CA HIS A 54 -32.16 3.65 1.12
C HIS A 54 -32.75 2.25 1.44
N THR A 55 -33.11 1.48 0.41
CA THR A 55 -33.62 0.10 0.49
C THR A 55 -32.63 -0.90 1.10
N LEU A 56 -31.33 -0.62 1.00
CA LEU A 56 -30.29 -1.48 1.58
C LEU A 56 -30.08 -1.20 3.07
N ARG A 57 -30.39 0.02 3.52
CA ARG A 57 -30.21 0.47 4.92
C ARG A 57 -31.46 0.29 5.78
N LYS A 58 -32.66 0.41 5.20
CA LYS A 58 -33.94 0.35 5.91
C LYS A 58 -34.80 -0.81 5.42
N ASP A 59 -35.45 -1.46 6.36
CA ASP A 59 -36.42 -2.51 6.08
C ASP A 59 -37.65 -1.97 5.32
N PRO A 60 -38.38 -2.83 4.60
CA PRO A 60 -39.54 -2.41 3.83
C PRO A 60 -40.57 -1.73 4.74
N PRO A 61 -41.02 -0.51 4.42
CA PRO A 61 -42.14 0.10 5.14
C PRO A 61 -43.43 -0.68 4.87
N ASP A 62 -44.36 -0.62 5.83
CA ASP A 62 -45.68 -1.22 5.65
C ASP A 62 -46.38 -0.66 4.42
N ALA A 63 -47.08 -1.54 3.70
CA ALA A 63 -47.84 -1.14 2.53
C ALA A 63 -48.88 -0.07 2.92
N PRO A 64 -48.95 1.06 2.21
CA PRO A 64 -49.87 2.13 2.55
C PRO A 64 -51.31 1.65 2.44
N ASN A 65 -52.13 2.04 3.41
CA ASN A 65 -53.56 1.74 3.45
C ASN A 65 -54.39 3.05 3.46
N ALA A 66 -55.71 2.92 3.53
CA ALA A 66 -56.62 4.06 3.50
C ALA A 66 -56.41 5.07 4.66
N LYS A 67 -55.81 4.64 5.78
CA LYS A 67 -55.52 5.47 6.96
C LYS A 67 -54.10 6.06 6.93
N SER A 68 -53.27 5.67 5.97
CA SER A 68 -51.88 6.14 5.90
C SER A 68 -51.81 7.64 5.61
N THR A 69 -50.93 8.32 6.35
CA THR A 69 -50.66 9.75 6.13
C THR A 69 -49.96 9.98 4.80
N VAL A 70 -49.99 11.22 4.31
CA VAL A 70 -49.28 11.62 3.09
C VAL A 70 -47.78 11.30 3.19
N ASP A 71 -47.17 11.52 4.36
CA ASP A 71 -45.75 11.25 4.59
C ASP A 71 -45.41 9.76 4.61
N GLN A 72 -46.32 8.91 5.13
CA GLN A 72 -46.16 7.45 5.07
C GLN A 72 -46.20 6.94 3.63
N LYS A 73 -47.15 7.44 2.83
CA LYS A 73 -47.25 7.10 1.40
C LYS A 73 -46.00 7.52 0.63
N ARG A 74 -45.52 8.76 0.85
CA ARG A 74 -44.28 9.27 0.25
C ARG A 74 -43.06 8.43 0.63
N SER A 75 -42.95 8.02 1.89
CA SER A 75 -41.84 7.19 2.37
C SER A 75 -41.85 5.80 1.71
N TYR A 76 -43.04 5.19 1.56
CA TYR A 76 -43.19 3.93 0.85
C TYR A 76 -42.80 4.05 -0.63
N GLU A 77 -43.29 5.07 -1.33
CA GLU A 77 -42.95 5.31 -2.74
C GLU A 77 -41.44 5.55 -2.96
N GLN A 78 -40.80 6.30 -2.05
CA GLN A 78 -39.37 6.53 -2.08
C GLN A 78 -38.58 5.23 -1.87
N TRP A 79 -39.00 4.41 -0.90
CA TRP A 79 -38.38 3.12 -0.63
C TRP A 79 -38.56 2.15 -1.80
N GLU A 80 -39.76 2.05 -2.37
CA GLU A 80 -40.00 1.20 -3.54
C GLU A 80 -39.12 1.65 -4.71
N ARG A 81 -39.07 2.96 -4.99
CA ARG A 81 -38.28 3.48 -6.12
C ARG A 81 -36.81 3.11 -5.94
N SER A 82 -36.30 3.28 -4.73
CA SER A 82 -34.96 2.88 -4.33
C SER A 82 -34.75 1.37 -4.51
N ASN A 83 -35.69 0.53 -4.06
CA ASN A 83 -35.67 -0.92 -4.22
C ASN A 83 -35.59 -1.33 -5.71
N ARG A 84 -36.52 -0.84 -6.54
CA ARG A 84 -36.59 -1.17 -7.96
C ARG A 84 -35.32 -0.77 -8.71
N MET A 85 -34.79 0.42 -8.42
CA MET A 85 -33.58 0.91 -9.09
C MET A 85 -32.33 0.18 -8.60
N CYS A 86 -32.18 -0.06 -7.28
CA CYS A 86 -31.11 -0.88 -6.74
C CYS A 86 -31.09 -2.27 -7.37
N LEU A 87 -32.24 -2.94 -7.43
CA LEU A 87 -32.36 -4.27 -7.99
C LEU A 87 -31.90 -4.30 -9.45
N ARG A 88 -32.28 -3.30 -10.27
CA ARG A 88 -31.83 -3.17 -11.66
C ARG A 88 -30.32 -2.97 -11.77
N VAL A 89 -29.74 -2.11 -10.94
CA VAL A 89 -28.29 -1.85 -10.94
C VAL A 89 -27.52 -3.10 -10.55
N ILE A 90 -27.87 -3.75 -9.43
CA ILE A 90 -27.20 -4.96 -8.94
C ILE A 90 -27.30 -6.07 -10.00
N LYS A 91 -28.50 -6.31 -10.54
CA LYS A 91 -28.71 -7.33 -11.55
C LYS A 91 -27.91 -7.07 -12.84
N ASN A 92 -27.83 -5.83 -13.30
CA ASN A 92 -27.12 -5.47 -14.53
C ASN A 92 -25.60 -5.38 -14.35
N SER A 93 -25.11 -5.25 -13.13
CA SER A 93 -23.67 -5.30 -12.84
C SER A 93 -23.13 -6.72 -12.67
N ILE A 94 -23.96 -7.75 -12.86
CA ILE A 94 -23.55 -9.16 -12.80
C ILE A 94 -23.39 -9.71 -14.20
N PHE A 95 -22.29 -10.43 -14.46
CA PHE A 95 -22.04 -11.02 -15.77
C PHE A 95 -23.14 -12.04 -16.11
N VAL A 96 -23.66 -11.95 -17.34
CA VAL A 96 -24.89 -12.67 -17.74
C VAL A 96 -24.76 -14.18 -17.56
N ALA A 97 -23.56 -14.73 -17.75
CA ALA A 97 -23.30 -16.17 -17.67
C ALA A 97 -23.47 -16.73 -16.25
N ILE A 98 -23.28 -15.91 -15.20
CA ILE A 98 -23.42 -16.35 -13.80
C ILE A 98 -24.71 -15.87 -13.15
N ARG A 99 -25.37 -14.86 -13.73
CA ARG A 99 -26.59 -14.25 -13.17
C ARG A 99 -27.73 -15.26 -12.99
N GLY A 100 -27.85 -16.23 -13.91
CA GLY A 100 -28.88 -17.27 -13.84
C GLY A 100 -28.71 -18.29 -12.69
N ALA A 101 -27.52 -18.37 -12.09
CA ALA A 101 -27.27 -19.24 -10.94
C ALA A 101 -27.73 -18.63 -9.60
N ILE A 102 -28.12 -17.34 -9.61
CA ILE A 102 -28.52 -16.61 -8.40
C ILE A 102 -30.05 -16.63 -8.33
N PRO A 103 -30.65 -17.11 -7.22
CA PRO A 103 -32.10 -17.05 -7.03
C PRO A 103 -32.65 -15.64 -7.21
N ASP A 104 -33.82 -15.53 -7.84
CA ASP A 104 -34.43 -14.22 -8.06
C ASP A 104 -35.12 -13.69 -6.79
N SER A 105 -35.24 -12.37 -6.67
CA SER A 105 -35.95 -11.69 -5.60
C SER A 105 -36.48 -10.33 -6.07
N GLU A 106 -37.65 -9.94 -5.55
CA GLU A 106 -38.24 -8.61 -5.75
C GLU A 106 -37.62 -7.56 -4.81
N ASN A 107 -36.94 -8.01 -3.74
CA ASN A 107 -36.27 -7.13 -2.78
C ASN A 107 -34.77 -7.07 -3.09
N ALA A 108 -34.24 -5.86 -3.26
CA ALA A 108 -32.83 -5.61 -3.59
C ALA A 108 -31.87 -6.07 -2.48
N LYS A 109 -32.24 -5.91 -1.21
CA LYS A 109 -31.45 -6.35 -0.06
C LYS A 109 -31.34 -7.87 -0.05
N THR A 110 -32.47 -8.57 -0.20
CA THR A 110 -32.50 -10.04 -0.28
C THR A 110 -31.76 -10.57 -1.51
N TYR A 111 -31.92 -9.93 -2.68
CA TYR A 111 -31.17 -10.32 -3.87
C TYR A 111 -29.65 -10.19 -3.65
N LEU A 112 -29.19 -9.09 -3.03
CA LEU A 112 -27.78 -8.89 -2.72
C LEU A 112 -27.25 -9.95 -1.74
N GLU A 113 -28.04 -10.38 -0.77
CA GLU A 113 -27.71 -11.47 0.16
C GLU A 113 -27.55 -12.82 -0.59
N TYR A 114 -28.41 -13.11 -1.56
CA TYR A 114 -28.25 -14.31 -2.40
C TYR A 114 -26.99 -14.26 -3.26
N VAL A 115 -26.66 -13.10 -3.83
CA VAL A 115 -25.38 -12.92 -4.52
C VAL A 115 -24.23 -13.21 -3.55
N GLU A 116 -24.26 -12.62 -2.36
CA GLU A 116 -23.23 -12.80 -1.34
C GLU A 116 -23.06 -14.28 -0.94
N GLU A 117 -24.16 -15.02 -0.76
CA GLU A 117 -24.14 -16.46 -0.46
C GLU A 117 -23.39 -17.27 -1.52
N GLN A 118 -23.64 -17.01 -2.80
CA GLN A 118 -22.98 -17.71 -3.92
C GLN A 118 -21.46 -17.52 -3.94
N PHE A 119 -20.96 -16.41 -3.37
CA PHE A 119 -19.54 -16.06 -3.36
C PHE A 119 -18.83 -16.32 -2.03
N LYS A 120 -19.52 -16.85 -1.00
CA LYS A 120 -18.90 -17.18 0.30
C LYS A 120 -17.74 -18.16 0.19
N GLY A 121 -17.84 -19.18 -0.67
CA GLY A 121 -16.79 -20.19 -0.88
C GLY A 121 -15.49 -19.59 -1.43
N THR A 122 -15.62 -18.77 -2.49
CA THR A 122 -14.50 -18.04 -3.10
C THR A 122 -13.88 -17.05 -2.12
N SER A 123 -14.71 -16.36 -1.32
CA SER A 123 -14.25 -15.41 -0.30
C SER A 123 -13.32 -16.05 0.72
N LYS A 124 -13.67 -17.25 1.24
CA LYS A 124 -12.81 -17.98 2.19
C LYS A 124 -11.45 -18.35 1.59
N ALA A 125 -11.43 -18.89 0.38
CA ALA A 125 -10.19 -19.25 -0.31
C ALA A 125 -9.32 -18.01 -0.59
N HIS A 126 -9.95 -16.90 -0.95
CA HIS A 126 -9.27 -15.63 -1.15
C HIS A 126 -8.68 -15.08 0.16
N ALA A 127 -9.43 -15.13 1.26
CA ALA A 127 -8.95 -14.76 2.59
C ALA A 127 -7.75 -15.60 3.02
N SER A 128 -7.81 -16.93 2.85
CA SER A 128 -6.67 -17.82 3.14
C SER A 128 -5.43 -17.47 2.30
N THR A 129 -5.63 -17.20 1.01
CA THR A 129 -4.55 -16.78 0.09
C THR A 129 -3.93 -15.46 0.54
N LEU A 130 -4.76 -14.51 0.96
CA LEU A 130 -4.32 -13.19 1.43
C LEU A 130 -3.53 -13.29 2.74
N ILE A 131 -4.00 -14.10 3.70
CA ILE A 131 -3.29 -14.39 4.94
C ILE A 131 -1.93 -15.04 4.65
N LEU A 132 -1.88 -16.05 3.79
CA LEU A 132 -0.63 -16.71 3.42
C LEU A 132 0.34 -15.73 2.76
N LYS A 133 -0.16 -14.89 1.83
CA LYS A 133 0.63 -13.84 1.19
C LYS A 133 1.16 -12.86 2.21
N MET A 134 0.35 -12.44 3.18
CA MET A 134 0.76 -11.53 4.24
C MET A 134 1.85 -12.16 5.13
N LEU A 135 1.70 -13.42 5.55
CA LEU A 135 2.68 -14.19 6.35
C LEU A 135 4.03 -14.38 5.65
N THR A 136 3.99 -14.59 4.33
CA THR A 136 5.19 -14.84 3.51
C THR A 136 5.83 -13.56 2.98
N SER A 137 5.11 -12.43 2.98
CA SER A 137 5.65 -11.15 2.52
C SER A 137 6.71 -10.62 3.49
N LYS A 138 7.96 -10.67 3.06
CA LYS A 138 9.10 -10.03 3.73
C LYS A 138 9.54 -8.82 2.93
N TYR A 139 10.02 -7.81 3.64
CA TYR A 139 10.63 -6.67 2.99
C TYR A 139 11.95 -7.08 2.36
N ASP A 140 12.09 -6.85 1.05
CA ASP A 140 13.24 -7.27 0.24
C ASP A 140 14.47 -6.35 0.39
N GLY A 141 14.32 -5.18 1.03
CA GLY A 141 15.39 -4.20 1.18
C GLY A 141 15.66 -3.37 -0.07
N VAL A 142 14.89 -3.56 -1.14
CA VAL A 142 15.07 -2.90 -2.45
C VAL A 142 13.84 -2.10 -2.84
N SER A 143 12.65 -2.69 -2.69
CA SER A 143 11.40 -1.93 -2.71
C SER A 143 11.44 -0.84 -1.63
N GLY A 144 10.68 0.24 -1.79
CA GLY A 144 10.63 1.26 -0.75
C GLY A 144 9.95 0.70 0.50
N ILE A 145 10.51 0.91 1.69
CA ILE A 145 9.91 0.38 2.94
C ILE A 145 8.48 0.89 3.16
N ARG A 146 8.20 2.13 2.75
CA ARG A 146 6.86 2.72 2.78
C ARG A 146 5.88 1.95 1.90
N GLU A 147 6.31 1.52 0.72
CA GLU A 147 5.49 0.76 -0.21
C GLU A 147 5.18 -0.63 0.36
N HIS A 148 6.17 -1.28 0.98
CA HIS A 148 5.96 -2.55 1.69
C HIS A 148 4.92 -2.41 2.80
N ILE A 149 5.04 -1.37 3.65
CA ILE A 149 4.06 -1.10 4.72
C ILE A 149 2.66 -0.87 4.15
N MET A 150 2.54 -0.06 3.09
CA MET A 150 1.25 0.21 2.45
C MET A 150 0.62 -1.07 1.87
N LYS A 151 1.40 -1.96 1.25
CA LYS A 151 0.91 -3.26 0.78
C LYS A 151 0.39 -4.13 1.93
N MET A 152 1.09 -4.13 3.07
CA MET A 152 0.66 -4.88 4.26
C MET A 152 -0.64 -4.31 4.85
N SER A 153 -0.78 -2.99 4.89
CA SER A 153 -2.02 -2.31 5.30
C SER A 153 -3.18 -2.57 4.34
N ASP A 154 -2.94 -2.57 3.02
CA ASP A 154 -3.95 -2.90 2.02
C ASP A 154 -4.47 -4.34 2.20
N MET A 155 -3.58 -5.31 2.41
CA MET A 155 -3.98 -6.69 2.70
C MET A 155 -4.81 -6.78 4.00
N SER A 156 -4.42 -6.06 5.05
CA SER A 156 -5.18 -5.98 6.30
C SER A 156 -6.60 -5.40 6.09
N ASN A 157 -6.73 -4.34 5.29
CA ASN A 157 -8.02 -3.73 4.97
C ASN A 157 -8.91 -4.65 4.14
N LYS A 158 -8.33 -5.39 3.20
CA LYS A 158 -9.04 -6.42 2.43
C LYS A 158 -9.56 -7.52 3.34
N LEU A 159 -8.77 -7.99 4.31
CA LEU A 159 -9.24 -8.95 5.32
C LEU A 159 -10.38 -8.38 6.17
N LYS A 160 -10.31 -7.11 6.57
CA LYS A 160 -11.41 -6.42 7.27
C LYS A 160 -12.72 -6.43 6.47
N SER A 161 -12.66 -6.25 5.14
CA SER A 161 -13.86 -6.33 4.27
C SER A 161 -14.53 -7.73 4.26
N MET A 162 -13.79 -8.76 4.69
CA MET A 162 -14.22 -10.16 4.79
C MET A 162 -14.54 -10.57 6.24
N ASP A 163 -14.77 -9.60 7.13
CA ASP A 163 -15.05 -9.81 8.56
C ASP A 163 -13.87 -10.45 9.33
N MET A 164 -12.65 -10.27 8.83
CA MET A 164 -11.41 -10.75 9.45
C MET A 164 -10.54 -9.55 9.87
N GLU A 165 -11.06 -8.74 10.78
CA GLU A 165 -10.37 -7.52 11.24
C GLU A 165 -9.08 -7.84 12.00
N ILE A 166 -8.00 -7.19 11.59
CA ILE A 166 -6.70 -7.22 12.27
C ILE A 166 -6.53 -5.91 13.02
N SER A 167 -6.26 -5.98 14.33
CA SER A 167 -5.97 -4.78 15.12
C SER A 167 -4.69 -4.08 14.65
N ASP A 168 -4.67 -2.75 14.67
CA ASP A 168 -3.50 -1.94 14.30
C ASP A 168 -2.24 -2.36 15.06
N GLY A 169 -2.36 -2.65 16.36
CA GLY A 169 -1.22 -3.10 17.17
C GLY A 169 -0.62 -4.42 16.68
N PHE A 170 -1.47 -5.37 16.28
CA PHE A 170 -1.00 -6.63 15.68
C PHE A 170 -0.32 -6.36 14.34
N LEU A 171 -0.91 -5.52 13.49
CA LEU A 171 -0.34 -5.18 12.18
C LEU A 171 1.05 -4.54 12.31
N VAL A 172 1.24 -3.63 13.27
CA VAL A 172 2.54 -3.01 13.56
C VAL A 172 3.59 -4.07 13.92
N HIS A 173 3.28 -4.94 14.88
CA HIS A 173 4.18 -6.03 15.27
C HIS A 173 4.48 -6.96 14.08
N PHE A 174 3.46 -7.29 13.31
CA PHE A 174 3.58 -8.15 12.14
C PHE A 174 4.53 -7.56 11.10
N ILE A 175 4.37 -6.28 10.76
CA ILE A 175 5.27 -5.56 9.86
C ILE A 175 6.70 -5.56 10.41
N MET A 176 6.89 -5.34 11.72
CA MET A 176 8.21 -5.41 12.35
C MET A 176 8.88 -6.79 12.19
N THR A 177 8.11 -7.87 12.24
CA THR A 177 8.64 -9.23 11.96
C THR A 177 8.93 -9.48 10.48
N SER A 178 8.38 -8.67 9.58
CA SER A 178 8.61 -8.79 8.13
C SER A 178 9.91 -8.11 7.65
N LEU A 179 10.51 -7.24 8.47
CA LEU A 179 11.74 -6.53 8.13
C LEU A 179 12.96 -7.48 8.13
N PRO A 180 13.95 -7.28 7.25
CA PRO A 180 15.14 -8.12 7.17
C PRO A 180 16.10 -7.89 8.35
N ALA A 181 17.13 -8.73 8.45
CA ALA A 181 18.11 -8.69 9.54
C ALA A 181 18.89 -7.36 9.61
N SER A 182 19.01 -6.61 8.51
CA SER A 182 19.63 -5.28 8.50
C SER A 182 18.92 -4.27 9.42
N TYR A 183 17.63 -4.48 9.71
CA TYR A 183 16.86 -3.68 10.68
C TYR A 183 17.03 -4.17 12.13
N GLY A 184 18.02 -5.02 12.43
CA GLY A 184 18.25 -5.57 13.77
C GLY A 184 18.30 -4.51 14.88
N PRO A 185 19.15 -3.48 14.78
CA PRO A 185 19.21 -2.40 15.77
C PRO A 185 17.88 -1.66 15.94
N PHE A 186 17.17 -1.41 14.82
CA PHE A 186 15.85 -0.78 14.81
C PHE A 186 14.80 -1.62 15.55
N LYS A 187 14.77 -2.94 15.34
CA LYS A 187 13.87 -3.86 16.05
C LYS A 187 14.15 -3.89 17.55
N ILE A 188 15.43 -3.86 17.95
CA ILE A 188 15.81 -3.79 19.37
C ILE A 188 15.27 -2.50 19.99
N ASN A 189 15.49 -1.36 19.33
CA ASN A 189 14.97 -0.07 19.80
C ASN A 189 13.45 -0.10 19.98
N TYR A 190 12.71 -0.61 19.00
CA TYR A 190 11.26 -0.79 19.11
C TYR A 190 10.85 -1.67 20.29
N ASN A 191 11.47 -2.85 20.44
CA ASN A 191 11.15 -3.79 21.53
C ASN A 191 11.45 -3.22 22.93
N THR A 192 12.40 -2.29 23.05
CA THR A 192 12.73 -1.64 24.33
C THR A 192 11.79 -0.49 24.71
N GLN A 193 10.99 0.01 23.75
CA GLN A 193 10.02 1.07 24.02
C GLN A 193 8.75 0.48 24.63
N LYS A 194 8.23 1.15 25.66
CA LYS A 194 6.98 0.74 26.32
C LYS A 194 5.73 1.29 25.63
N GLU A 195 5.90 2.32 24.81
CA GLU A 195 4.80 2.98 24.09
C GLU A 195 4.44 2.18 22.84
N LYS A 196 3.14 2.06 22.57
CA LYS A 196 2.64 1.41 21.36
C LYS A 196 2.73 2.38 20.21
N TRP A 197 3.36 1.94 19.12
CA TRP A 197 3.39 2.74 17.90
C TRP A 197 2.08 2.64 17.15
N THR A 198 1.65 3.77 16.60
CA THR A 198 0.62 3.86 15.57
C THR A 198 1.20 3.48 14.21
N MET A 199 0.33 3.22 13.23
CA MET A 199 0.78 2.96 11.87
C MET A 199 1.55 4.13 11.25
N SER A 200 1.13 5.36 11.56
CA SER A 200 1.79 6.59 11.08
C SER A 200 3.22 6.71 11.63
N GLU A 201 3.41 6.42 12.92
CA GLU A 201 4.72 6.44 13.56
C GLU A 201 5.62 5.33 13.00
N LEU A 202 5.09 4.12 12.82
CA LEU A 202 5.84 3.02 12.20
C LEU A 202 6.38 3.41 10.82
N ILE A 203 5.54 4.00 9.96
CA ILE A 203 5.95 4.44 8.62
C ILE A 203 7.08 5.47 8.73
N ALA A 204 6.92 6.50 9.55
CA ALA A 204 7.92 7.56 9.70
C ALA A 204 9.27 6.99 10.17
N MET A 205 9.24 6.14 11.20
CA MET A 205 10.43 5.55 11.79
C MET A 205 11.13 4.57 10.84
N CYS A 206 10.37 3.76 10.10
CA CYS A 206 10.92 2.83 9.12
C CYS A 206 11.56 3.54 7.92
N VAL A 207 10.95 4.62 7.43
CA VAL A 207 11.52 5.43 6.33
C VAL A 207 12.82 6.09 6.77
N GLN A 208 12.85 6.66 7.96
CA GLN A 208 14.08 7.25 8.51
C GLN A 208 15.20 6.21 8.67
N GLU A 209 14.88 5.00 9.12
CA GLU A 209 15.85 3.92 9.24
C GLU A 209 16.37 3.46 7.87
N GLU A 210 15.51 3.37 6.85
CA GLU A 210 15.93 3.03 5.49
C GLU A 210 16.95 4.04 4.94
N GLU A 211 16.72 5.34 5.17
CA GLU A 211 17.68 6.39 4.81
C GLU A 211 19.00 6.27 5.57
N CYS A 212 18.95 5.94 6.87
CA CYS A 212 20.16 5.70 7.67
C CYS A 212 20.98 4.52 7.12
N LEU A 213 20.31 3.40 6.79
CA LEU A 213 20.96 2.20 6.24
C LEU A 213 21.59 2.46 4.86
N LYS A 214 21.01 3.34 4.04
CA LYS A 214 21.58 3.76 2.75
C LYS A 214 22.89 4.53 2.92
N VAL A 215 23.00 5.37 3.95
CA VAL A 215 24.24 6.14 4.24
C VAL A 215 25.34 5.25 4.83
N GLU A 216 24.99 4.24 5.62
CA GLU A 216 25.95 3.30 6.22
C GLU A 216 26.50 2.25 5.24
N LYS A 217 25.83 2.04 4.10
CA LYS A 217 26.31 1.20 2.99
C LYS A 217 26.76 2.05 1.79
N PRO A 218 27.89 2.79 1.85
CA PRO A 218 28.57 3.15 0.61
C PRO A 218 29.08 1.84 -0.02
N ASP A 219 28.93 1.71 -1.34
CA ASP A 219 29.41 0.59 -2.15
C ASP A 219 30.75 0.04 -1.60
N VAL A 220 30.73 -1.15 -1.01
CA VAL A 220 31.93 -1.80 -0.47
C VAL A 220 32.68 -2.44 -1.64
N ALA A 221 33.19 -1.60 -2.52
CA ALA A 221 34.16 -1.95 -3.55
C ALA A 221 35.53 -1.38 -3.19
N HIS A 222 36.06 -1.77 -2.04
CA HIS A 222 37.51 -1.85 -1.85
C HIS A 222 37.84 -3.15 -1.11
N LEU A 223 37.80 -4.22 -1.89
CA LEU A 223 38.31 -5.54 -1.54
C LEU A 223 39.79 -5.42 -1.15
N THR A 224 40.05 -5.74 0.11
CA THR A 224 41.18 -6.55 0.59
C THR A 224 42.29 -6.82 -0.42
N ILE A 225 43.42 -6.12 -0.32
CA ILE A 225 44.71 -6.71 -0.69
C ILE A 225 45.25 -7.44 0.54
N THR A 226 45.08 -8.76 0.49
CA THR A 226 45.64 -9.74 1.42
C THR A 226 47.17 -9.66 1.40
N ASN A 227 47.77 -9.37 2.56
CA ASN A 227 49.19 -9.60 2.79
C ASN A 227 49.43 -11.10 3.03
N SER A 228 49.81 -11.82 1.97
CA SER A 228 50.32 -13.20 2.07
C SER A 228 51.75 -13.24 1.51
N LYS A 229 52.68 -13.67 2.37
CA LYS A 229 54.11 -13.78 2.13
C LYS A 229 54.46 -14.93 1.16
N LYS A 230 55.59 -14.74 0.46
CA LYS A 230 56.65 -15.69 0.01
C LYS A 230 56.64 -16.30 -1.42
N ARG A 231 57.75 -15.96 -2.11
CA ARG A 231 58.75 -16.79 -2.85
C ARG A 231 58.74 -16.86 -4.40
N LYS A 232 59.71 -16.12 -4.97
CA LYS A 232 60.87 -16.52 -5.83
C LYS A 232 60.62 -17.12 -7.24
N GLY A 233 61.09 -16.40 -8.27
CA GLY A 233 61.33 -16.88 -9.65
C GLY A 233 61.89 -15.74 -10.53
N ASN A 234 62.77 -16.03 -11.49
CA ASN A 234 63.87 -15.18 -11.99
C ASN A 234 63.77 -14.84 -13.50
N ARG A 235 64.43 -13.73 -13.94
CA ARG A 235 64.84 -13.32 -15.32
C ARG A 235 63.71 -12.94 -16.31
N GLN A 236 63.85 -12.02 -17.26
CA GLN A 236 64.83 -10.99 -17.69
C GLN A 236 64.10 -10.14 -18.77
N GLY A 237 64.41 -8.86 -18.94
CA GLY A 237 63.97 -8.10 -20.12
C GLY A 237 63.91 -6.59 -19.88
N GLY A 238 64.83 -5.84 -20.49
CA GLY A 238 65.11 -4.44 -20.18
C GLY A 238 64.20 -3.40 -20.85
N GLY A 239 64.30 -2.17 -20.35
CA GLY A 239 63.73 -0.97 -20.94
C GLY A 239 63.93 0.24 -20.03
N LYS A 240 64.93 1.09 -20.33
CA LYS A 240 65.20 2.36 -19.64
C LYS A 240 64.10 3.39 -20.01
N GLY A 241 63.63 4.17 -19.02
CA GLY A 241 62.74 5.30 -19.30
C GLY A 241 62.42 6.17 -18.08
N HIS A 242 63.30 7.15 -17.84
CA HIS A 242 63.07 8.50 -17.27
C HIS A 242 62.20 8.69 -16.00
N VAL A 243 62.87 9.13 -14.93
CA VAL A 243 62.27 9.76 -13.74
C VAL A 243 61.75 11.15 -14.10
N SER A 244 60.50 11.44 -13.76
CA SER A 244 60.03 12.81 -13.60
C SER A 244 59.07 12.86 -12.39
N LYS A 245 59.57 13.45 -11.31
CA LYS A 245 58.79 13.86 -10.13
C LYS A 245 58.15 15.21 -10.43
N VAL A 246 56.81 15.30 -10.38
CA VAL A 246 56.05 16.56 -10.18
C VAL A 246 54.78 16.21 -9.36
N PRO A 247 54.32 17.07 -8.42
CA PRO A 247 53.65 16.65 -7.18
C PRO A 247 52.14 16.46 -7.27
N LYS A 248 51.61 15.63 -6.37
CA LYS A 248 50.18 15.53 -6.06
C LYS A 248 49.70 16.82 -5.39
N ILE A 249 48.85 17.57 -6.08
CA ILE A 249 47.98 18.58 -5.48
C ILE A 249 46.92 17.85 -4.67
N GLY A 250 46.82 18.20 -3.39
CA GLY A 250 45.92 17.58 -2.43
C GLY A 250 44.47 18.03 -2.58
N ALA A 251 43.57 17.15 -2.16
CA ALA A 251 42.23 17.49 -1.70
C ALA A 251 41.95 16.66 -0.44
N ASN A 252 42.00 17.33 0.72
CA ASN A 252 41.57 16.83 2.02
C ASN A 252 40.03 16.64 2.02
N PRO A 253 39.49 15.56 2.60
CA PRO A 253 38.14 15.58 3.16
C PRO A 253 38.21 16.17 4.57
N SER A 254 37.62 17.35 4.75
CA SER A 254 37.44 17.99 6.05
C SER A 254 36.66 17.09 7.01
N SER A 255 37.35 16.51 7.99
CA SER A 255 36.75 15.85 9.15
C SER A 255 36.12 16.90 10.07
N GLY A 256 34.88 17.32 9.76
CA GLY A 256 34.13 18.25 10.61
C GLY A 256 33.75 17.62 11.94
N LEU A 257 33.81 18.42 13.02
CA LEU A 257 33.32 18.03 14.35
C LEU A 257 31.85 17.60 14.26
N TYR A 258 31.55 16.37 14.68
CA TYR A 258 30.20 15.79 14.63
C TYR A 258 29.84 15.15 15.98
N CYS A 259 28.64 15.45 16.46
CA CYS A 259 28.11 14.88 17.69
C CYS A 259 27.32 13.60 17.39
N LYS A 260 27.78 12.44 17.88
CA LYS A 260 27.06 11.15 17.73
C LYS A 260 25.71 11.06 18.45
N PHE A 261 25.47 11.91 19.45
CA PHE A 261 24.23 11.88 20.25
C PHE A 261 23.09 12.71 19.64
N CYS A 262 23.33 13.99 19.34
CA CYS A 262 22.32 14.86 18.71
C CYS A 262 22.44 14.96 17.18
N ARG A 263 23.49 14.34 16.60
CA ARG A 263 23.80 14.32 15.17
C ARG A 263 24.07 15.70 14.53
N PHE A 264 24.34 16.72 15.34
CA PHE A 264 24.70 18.06 14.88
C PHE A 264 26.17 18.15 14.42
N LYS A 265 26.42 18.90 13.35
CA LYS A 265 27.77 19.22 12.85
C LYS A 265 28.22 20.56 13.46
N GLY A 266 29.31 20.55 14.23
CA GLY A 266 29.88 21.74 14.86
C GLY A 266 30.58 21.49 16.20
N TYR A 267 30.27 20.39 16.89
CA TYR A 267 30.87 20.05 18.18
C TYR A 267 30.90 18.53 18.42
N TYR A 268 31.78 18.05 19.31
CA TYR A 268 31.82 16.63 19.68
C TYR A 268 30.73 16.29 20.71
N GLN A 269 30.38 15.01 20.87
CA GLN A 269 29.35 14.58 21.83
C GLN A 269 29.58 15.06 23.28
N ARG A 270 30.84 15.20 23.71
CA ARG A 270 31.21 15.78 25.01
C ARG A 270 30.77 17.23 25.20
N GLU A 271 30.60 17.98 24.12
CA GLU A 271 30.18 19.38 24.10
C GLU A 271 28.67 19.52 23.87
N CYS A 272 27.94 18.42 23.67
CA CYS A 272 26.51 18.44 23.35
C CYS A 272 25.64 18.78 24.58
N PRO A 273 24.85 19.88 24.55
CA PRO A 273 23.96 20.23 25.65
C PRO A 273 22.88 19.17 25.92
N LYS A 274 22.33 18.56 24.85
CA LYS A 274 21.34 17.48 24.95
C LYS A 274 21.92 16.23 25.62
N PHE A 275 23.20 15.92 25.35
CA PHE A 275 23.88 14.77 25.95
C PHE A 275 24.14 15.00 27.44
N LYS A 276 24.58 16.20 27.83
CA LYS A 276 24.78 16.56 29.24
C LYS A 276 23.47 16.51 30.02
N ALA A 277 22.38 17.07 29.48
CA ALA A 277 21.06 17.00 30.11
C ALA A 277 20.55 15.55 30.26
N TRP A 278 20.81 14.69 29.26
CA TRP A 278 20.47 13.28 29.32
C TRP A 278 21.25 12.52 30.42
N LEU A 279 22.54 12.82 30.61
CA LEU A 279 23.35 12.24 31.70
C LEU A 279 22.81 12.65 33.08
N THR A 280 22.47 13.93 33.27
CA THR A 280 21.87 14.43 34.52
C THR A 280 20.54 13.74 34.83
N LYS A 281 19.67 13.54 33.82
CA LYS A 281 18.39 12.84 33.99
C LYS A 281 18.55 11.36 34.33
N LYS A 282 19.68 10.75 33.96
CA LYS A 282 20.00 9.34 34.24
C LYS A 282 20.86 9.14 35.50
N GLY A 283 21.26 10.22 36.18
CA GLY A 283 22.14 10.16 37.36
C GLY A 283 23.57 9.71 37.03
N ILE A 284 24.01 9.85 35.78
CA ILE A 284 25.34 9.40 35.34
C ILE A 284 26.33 10.57 35.46
N PRO A 285 27.43 10.45 36.23
CA PRO A 285 28.41 11.52 36.36
C PRO A 285 29.14 11.76 35.03
N PHE A 286 29.20 13.02 34.59
CA PHE A 286 29.92 13.41 33.38
C PHE A 286 31.44 13.44 33.65
N ASN A 287 32.20 12.54 33.01
CA ASN A 287 33.66 12.55 33.07
C ASN A 287 34.25 13.21 31.80
N PRO A 288 34.86 14.40 31.90
CA PRO A 288 35.42 15.11 30.75
C PRO A 288 36.70 14.50 30.17
N ASP A 289 37.33 13.52 30.84
CA ASP A 289 38.67 13.01 30.50
C ASP A 289 38.70 11.62 29.85
N ILE A 290 37.54 11.03 29.52
CA ILE A 290 37.49 9.77 28.75
C ILE A 290 37.99 10.03 27.32
N GLY A 291 39.29 9.76 27.09
CA GLY A 291 39.93 9.80 25.78
C GLY A 291 41.17 10.70 25.64
N LYS A 292 41.63 11.38 26.70
CA LYS A 292 42.95 12.03 26.66
C LYS A 292 44.04 10.95 26.83
N LYS A 293 44.68 10.55 25.73
CA LYS A 293 45.99 9.88 25.82
C LYS A 293 46.95 10.84 26.54
N ALA A 294 47.53 10.41 27.65
CA ALA A 294 48.64 11.10 28.28
C ALA A 294 49.76 11.27 27.24
N LYS A 295 50.28 12.49 27.10
CA LYS A 295 51.59 12.71 26.48
C LYS A 295 52.60 12.25 27.51
N SER A 296 53.28 11.14 27.24
CA SER A 296 54.51 10.79 27.93
C SER A 296 55.66 11.53 27.26
N ASP A 297 56.33 12.39 28.01
CA ASP A 297 57.68 12.89 27.70
C ASP A 297 58.72 11.78 27.84
#